data_AF-D8EX31-F1
#
_entry.id   AF-D8EX31-F1
#
_cell.length_a   1.000
_cell.length_b   1.000
_cell.length_c   1.000
_cell.angle_alpha   90.00
_cell.angle_beta   90.00
_cell.angle_gamma   90.00
#
_symmetry.space_group_name_H-M   'P 1'
#
loop_
_entity.id
_entity.type
_entity.pdbx_description
1 polymer ?
#
loop_
_entity_poly.entity_id
_entity_poly.type
_entity_poly.pdbx_seq_one_letter_code
_entity_poly.pdbx_strand_id
1 'polypeptide(L)'
;MDYHCDPCDSRYPEDKALSKSPDKNGNLVYAHRPQIIWDSMNNTIINIAYCEGRSRAPSALFKFCEENLFKIIDVDVIEEIYADSEYTGEKQLIYLMVRSDSHITMCLKQNPKIKKWKEETIKQKKWRDYEENYRIASRDFILPETGKGFRFIVKQNKETLETRCFGSTHTDYSPIKILNSYHVRWPVELQR
;
A
#
# COMPACT_ATOMS: atom_id res chain seq x y z
N MET A 1 1.31 6.08 -10.77
CA MET A 1 1.29 7.55 -10.71
C MET A 1 2.08 7.95 -9.48
N ASP A 2 3.04 8.87 -9.60
CA ASP A 2 3.55 9.58 -8.43
C ASP A 2 2.47 10.56 -7.99
N TYR A 3 2.12 10.53 -6.69
CA TYR A 3 1.18 11.46 -6.08
C TYR A 3 1.86 12.82 -5.99
N HIS A 4 1.72 13.60 -7.04
CA HIS A 4 2.03 15.02 -6.99
C HIS A 4 0.90 15.72 -6.25
N CYS A 5 1.25 16.65 -5.37
CA CYS A 5 0.27 17.37 -4.59
C CYS A 5 -0.55 18.27 -5.52
N ASP A 6 -1.87 18.09 -5.52
CA ASP A 6 -2.76 19.03 -6.19
C ASP A 6 -2.72 20.37 -5.42
N PRO A 7 -2.79 21.51 -6.12
CA PRO A 7 -2.85 22.81 -5.46
C PRO A 7 -4.02 22.82 -4.47
N CYS A 8 -3.72 23.00 -3.19
CA CYS A 8 -4.76 23.10 -2.17
C CYS A 8 -5.55 24.40 -2.37
N ASP A 9 -6.88 24.31 -2.57
CA ASP A 9 -7.81 25.45 -2.67
C ASP A 9 -8.12 26.08 -1.29
N SER A 10 -7.20 25.97 -0.33
CA SER A 10 -7.41 26.50 1.01
C SER A 10 -7.29 28.02 0.97
N ARG A 11 -8.46 28.69 0.99
CA ARG A 11 -8.63 30.16 1.09
C ARG A 11 -8.15 30.77 2.43
N TYR A 12 -7.33 30.07 3.20
CA TYR A 12 -6.88 30.46 4.55
C TYR A 12 -5.37 30.71 4.56
N PRO A 13 -4.91 31.98 4.47
CA PRO A 13 -3.50 32.32 4.23
C PRO A 13 -2.61 32.36 5.48
N GLU A 14 -3.15 32.12 6.67
CA GLU A 14 -2.49 32.56 7.90
C GLU A 14 -1.41 31.61 8.43
N ASP A 15 -1.46 30.32 8.10
CA ASP A 15 -0.47 29.37 8.62
C ASP A 15 0.70 29.16 7.63
N LYS A 16 1.62 30.13 7.61
CA LYS A 16 2.91 30.03 6.89
C LYS A 16 3.82 28.90 7.39
N ALA A 17 3.45 28.24 8.49
CA ALA A 17 4.12 27.06 9.05
C ALA A 17 3.61 25.72 8.47
N LEU A 18 2.61 25.74 7.56
CA LEU A 18 2.07 24.52 6.96
C LEU A 18 3.02 23.89 5.95
N SER A 19 3.01 22.55 5.93
CA SER A 19 3.82 21.72 5.05
C SER A 19 3.58 22.03 3.55
N LYS A 20 4.68 22.05 2.76
CA LYS A 20 4.67 22.34 1.32
C LYS A 20 5.40 21.26 0.52
N SER A 21 4.83 20.74 -0.56
CA SER A 21 5.45 19.73 -1.44
C SER A 21 5.42 20.21 -2.90
N PRO A 22 6.38 19.80 -3.75
CA PRO A 22 6.29 20.06 -5.19
C PRO A 22 5.07 19.37 -5.84
N ASP A 23 4.39 20.08 -6.73
CA ASP A 23 3.35 19.57 -7.62
C ASP A 23 3.94 18.82 -8.84
N LYS A 24 3.12 18.52 -9.85
CA LYS A 24 3.53 17.85 -11.12
C LYS A 24 4.53 18.68 -11.92
N ASN A 25 4.49 20.00 -11.74
CA ASN A 25 5.26 20.98 -12.48
C ASN A 25 6.47 21.49 -11.68
N GLY A 26 6.68 20.97 -10.47
CA GLY A 26 7.76 21.38 -9.57
C GLY A 26 7.46 22.62 -8.73
N ASN A 27 6.25 23.17 -8.79
CA ASN A 27 5.84 24.31 -7.97
C ASN A 27 5.59 23.86 -6.53
N LEU A 28 6.11 24.61 -5.55
CA LEU A 28 5.82 24.36 -4.14
C LEU A 28 4.36 24.72 -3.83
N VAL A 29 3.54 23.71 -3.55
CA VAL A 29 2.14 23.87 -3.14
C VAL A 29 1.97 23.46 -1.68
N TYR A 30 0.95 24.02 -1.00
CA TYR A 30 0.53 23.53 0.30
C TYR A 30 0.09 22.08 0.18
N ALA A 31 0.62 21.23 1.05
CA ALA A 31 0.43 19.80 0.96
C ALA A 31 0.46 19.17 2.35
N HIS A 32 -0.67 18.57 2.72
CA HIS A 32 -0.78 17.65 3.83
C HIS A 32 -1.08 16.26 3.29
N ARG A 33 -0.44 15.24 3.86
CA ARG A 33 -0.69 13.84 3.51
C ARG A 33 -1.36 13.17 4.71
N PRO A 34 -2.71 13.13 4.76
CA PRO A 34 -3.39 12.42 5.82
C PRO A 34 -3.07 10.92 5.71
N GLN A 35 -2.66 10.34 6.81
CA GLN A 35 -2.55 8.91 6.99
C GLN A 35 -3.62 8.48 7.99
N ILE A 36 -4.35 7.42 7.66
CA ILE A 36 -5.56 7.00 8.39
C ILE A 36 -5.33 5.60 8.93
N ILE A 37 -5.67 5.41 10.21
CA ILE A 37 -5.85 4.10 10.83
C ILE A 37 -7.35 3.83 10.87
N TRP A 38 -7.76 2.70 10.34
CA TRP A 38 -9.16 2.36 10.12
C TRP A 38 -9.43 0.95 10.65
N ASP A 39 -10.49 0.79 11.43
CA ASP A 39 -11.06 -0.51 11.80
C ASP A 39 -11.99 -1.00 10.69
N SER A 40 -11.53 -1.99 9.92
CA SER A 40 -12.25 -2.50 8.75
C SER A 40 -13.53 -3.24 9.12
N MET A 41 -13.61 -3.82 10.33
CA MET A 41 -14.76 -4.58 10.80
C MET A 41 -15.89 -3.66 11.24
N ASN A 42 -15.57 -2.62 11.99
CA ASN A 42 -16.55 -1.64 12.50
C ASN A 42 -16.68 -0.41 11.59
N ASN A 43 -15.96 -0.36 10.47
CA ASN A 43 -15.99 0.73 9.50
C ASN A 43 -15.75 2.11 10.14
N THR A 44 -14.84 2.17 11.12
CA THR A 44 -14.62 3.34 11.96
C THR A 44 -13.17 3.80 11.87
N ILE A 45 -12.96 5.11 11.78
CA ILE A 45 -11.63 5.71 11.82
C ILE A 45 -11.12 5.68 13.26
N ILE A 46 -9.99 5.02 13.50
CA ILE A 46 -9.32 4.98 14.81
C ILE A 46 -8.46 6.23 15.00
N ASN A 47 -7.73 6.65 13.96
CA ASN A 47 -6.86 7.82 14.01
C ASN A 47 -6.64 8.41 12.61
N ILE A 48 -6.47 9.74 12.54
CA ILE A 48 -5.97 10.47 11.37
C ILE A 48 -4.76 11.29 11.81
N ALA A 49 -3.61 11.07 11.18
CA ALA A 49 -2.44 11.92 11.38
C ALA A 49 -2.06 12.61 10.07
N TYR A 50 -1.69 13.88 10.19
CA TYR A 50 -1.18 14.65 9.05
C TYR A 50 0.32 14.60 9.03
N CYS A 51 0.90 13.86 8.07
CA CYS A 51 2.33 13.90 7.84
C CYS A 51 2.70 15.13 7.02
N GLU A 52 3.89 15.67 7.27
CA GLU A 52 4.48 16.70 6.40
C GLU A 52 4.59 16.15 4.97
N GLY A 53 3.96 16.82 4.02
CA GLY A 53 4.02 16.55 2.59
C GLY A 53 5.43 16.54 1.98
N ARG A 54 6.44 17.12 2.66
CA ARG A 54 7.87 16.99 2.28
C ARG A 54 8.48 15.64 2.64
N SER A 55 7.88 14.91 3.59
CA SER A 55 8.41 13.64 4.07
C SER A 55 8.36 12.62 2.94
N ARG A 56 9.51 11.99 2.66
CA ARG A 56 9.56 10.86 1.71
C ARG A 56 8.71 9.72 2.27
N ALA A 57 7.94 9.05 1.41
CA ALA A 57 7.01 7.98 1.80
C ALA A 57 7.59 6.93 2.78
N PRO A 58 8.85 6.46 2.64
CA PRO A 58 9.52 5.63 3.64
C PRO A 58 9.53 6.19 5.08
N SER A 59 9.97 7.44 5.21
CA SER A 59 10.13 8.10 6.51
C SER A 59 8.78 8.46 7.11
N ALA A 60 7.82 8.82 6.26
CA ALA A 60 6.44 9.08 6.67
C ALA A 60 5.79 7.83 7.26
N LEU A 61 5.97 6.65 6.65
CA LEU A 61 5.43 5.39 7.15
C LEU A 61 5.98 5.06 8.55
N PHE A 62 7.30 5.06 8.73
CA PHE A 62 7.91 4.72 10.02
C PHE A 62 7.47 5.65 11.13
N LYS A 63 7.49 6.97 10.85
CA LYS A 63 7.05 7.99 11.80
C LYS A 63 5.57 7.81 12.15
N PHE A 64 4.72 7.57 11.15
CA PHE A 64 3.31 7.32 11.41
C PHE A 64 3.08 6.07 12.25
N CYS A 65 3.75 4.97 11.93
CA CYS A 65 3.64 3.74 12.69
C CYS A 65 4.08 3.92 14.16
N GLU A 66 5.28 4.47 14.41
CA GLU A 66 5.81 4.62 15.77
C GLU A 66 5.15 5.76 16.57
N GLU A 67 4.72 6.84 15.92
CA GLU A 67 4.13 7.98 16.62
C GLU A 67 2.61 7.93 16.74
N ASN A 68 1.94 7.07 15.97
CA ASN A 68 0.47 6.98 15.95
C ASN A 68 -0.02 5.55 16.14
N LEU A 69 0.28 4.63 15.23
CA LEU A 69 -0.28 3.27 15.25
C LEU A 69 0.10 2.52 16.52
N PHE A 70 1.40 2.37 16.78
CA PHE A 70 1.92 1.56 17.88
C PHE A 70 1.87 2.26 19.24
N LYS A 71 1.46 3.54 19.28
CA LYS A 71 1.15 4.23 20.55
C LYS A 71 -0.29 4.00 21.01
N ILE A 72 -1.18 3.72 20.07
CA ILE A 72 -2.64 3.62 20.33
C ILE A 72 -3.05 2.16 20.39
N ILE A 73 -2.48 1.33 19.52
CA ILE A 73 -2.81 -0.08 19.38
C ILE A 73 -1.56 -0.89 19.72
N ASP A 74 -1.72 -1.86 20.62
CA ASP A 74 -0.66 -2.82 20.91
C ASP A 74 -0.31 -3.58 19.62
N VAL A 75 0.97 -3.76 19.37
CA VAL A 75 1.43 -4.34 18.10
C VAL A 75 1.02 -5.81 17.99
N ASP A 76 0.86 -6.48 19.14
CA ASP A 76 0.47 -7.89 19.22
C ASP A 76 -1.01 -8.12 18.88
N VAL A 77 -1.85 -7.07 18.89
CA VAL A 77 -3.28 -7.18 18.52
C VAL A 77 -3.55 -6.85 17.06
N ILE A 78 -2.54 -6.43 16.30
CA ILE A 78 -2.70 -6.12 14.88
C ILE A 78 -2.62 -7.43 14.10
N GLU A 79 -3.76 -7.88 13.58
CA GLU A 79 -3.82 -9.15 12.82
C GLU A 79 -3.42 -8.95 11.35
N GLU A 80 -3.89 -7.87 10.71
CA GLU A 80 -3.71 -7.64 9.28
C GLU A 80 -3.41 -6.16 8.96
N ILE A 81 -2.44 -5.92 8.09
CA ILE A 81 -2.04 -4.60 7.59
C ILE A 81 -2.19 -4.54 6.08
N TYR A 82 -2.91 -3.53 5.59
CA TYR A 82 -3.10 -3.25 4.16
C TYR A 82 -2.32 -2.01 3.75
N ALA A 83 -1.32 -2.15 2.90
CA ALA A 83 -0.45 -1.05 2.48
C ALA A 83 -0.56 -0.73 0.98
N ASP A 84 -0.64 0.56 0.64
CA ASP A 84 -0.67 1.00 -0.76
C ASP A 84 0.71 1.03 -1.41
N SER A 85 0.71 1.06 -2.75
CA SER A 85 1.90 1.09 -3.62
C SER A 85 2.96 2.13 -3.28
N GLU A 86 2.56 3.25 -2.69
CA GLU A 86 3.51 4.27 -2.22
C GLU A 86 4.42 3.78 -1.08
N TYR A 87 3.96 2.82 -0.29
CA TYR A 87 4.65 2.30 0.91
C TYR A 87 5.30 0.93 0.69
N THR A 88 5.47 0.49 -0.57
CA THR A 88 5.87 -0.89 -0.91
C THR A 88 7.33 -1.12 -1.22
N GLY A 89 8.22 -0.26 -0.72
CA GLY A 89 9.64 -0.60 -0.76
C GLY A 89 9.95 -1.79 0.15
N GLU A 90 10.98 -2.56 -0.20
CA GLU A 90 11.35 -3.79 0.51
C GLU A 90 11.62 -3.51 2.00
N LYS A 91 12.30 -2.41 2.31
CA LYS A 91 12.58 -1.98 3.70
C LYS A 91 11.30 -1.73 4.50
N GLN A 92 10.24 -1.20 3.88
CA GLN A 92 8.96 -0.96 4.54
C GLN A 92 8.25 -2.28 4.86
N LEU A 93 8.23 -3.20 3.89
CA LEU A 93 7.70 -4.54 4.09
C LEU A 93 8.43 -5.26 5.23
N ILE A 94 9.76 -5.23 5.24
CA ILE A 94 10.58 -5.84 6.30
C ILE A 94 10.30 -5.20 7.66
N TYR A 95 10.27 -3.88 7.72
CA TYR A 95 9.94 -3.16 8.95
C TYR A 95 8.60 -3.62 9.53
N LEU A 96 7.53 -3.65 8.72
CA LEU A 96 6.21 -4.07 9.18
C LEU A 96 6.21 -5.54 9.65
N MET A 97 6.93 -6.43 8.94
CA MET A 97 7.04 -7.86 9.28
C MET A 97 7.87 -8.17 10.52
N VAL A 98 8.82 -7.31 10.87
CA VAL A 98 9.69 -7.45 12.04
C VAL A 98 9.04 -6.80 13.25
N ARG A 99 8.35 -5.67 13.05
CA ARG A 99 7.77 -4.89 14.11
C ARG A 99 6.50 -5.52 14.67
N SER A 100 5.78 -6.30 13.85
CA SER A 100 4.53 -6.97 14.19
C SER A 100 4.47 -8.37 13.60
N ASP A 101 3.73 -9.26 14.27
CA ASP A 101 3.38 -10.58 13.72
C ASP A 101 2.19 -10.53 12.76
N SER A 102 1.65 -9.33 12.49
CA SER A 102 0.56 -9.11 11.54
C SER A 102 0.86 -9.70 10.16
N HIS A 103 -0.19 -10.19 9.51
CA HIS A 103 -0.14 -10.43 8.08
C HIS A 103 -0.19 -9.13 7.31
N ILE A 104 0.55 -9.05 6.20
CA ILE A 104 0.69 -7.81 5.43
C ILE A 104 0.29 -8.10 4.00
N THR A 105 -0.62 -7.29 3.47
CA THR A 105 -1.05 -7.32 2.07
C THR A 105 -0.84 -5.95 1.43
N MET A 106 -0.23 -5.91 0.24
CA MET A 106 0.11 -4.65 -0.41
C MET A 106 0.07 -4.68 -1.94
N CYS A 107 -0.21 -3.52 -2.54
CA CYS A 107 -0.05 -3.28 -3.98
C CYS A 107 1.39 -2.90 -4.28
N LEU A 108 2.12 -3.60 -5.15
CA LEU A 108 3.57 -3.44 -5.31
C LEU A 108 3.94 -2.47 -6.43
N LYS A 109 4.72 -1.42 -6.12
CA LYS A 109 5.30 -0.51 -7.12
C LYS A 109 6.30 -1.28 -8.00
N GLN A 110 6.26 -1.04 -9.31
CA GLN A 110 7.11 -1.74 -10.27
C GLN A 110 8.57 -1.30 -10.12
N ASN A 111 9.40 -2.17 -9.53
CA ASN A 111 10.86 -2.03 -9.46
C ASN A 111 11.53 -3.23 -10.17
N PRO A 112 12.86 -3.27 -10.36
CA PRO A 112 13.53 -4.37 -11.07
C PRO A 112 13.21 -5.77 -10.50
N LYS A 113 13.12 -5.92 -9.17
CA LYS A 113 12.75 -7.17 -8.51
C LYS A 113 11.31 -7.59 -8.81
N ILE A 114 10.36 -6.66 -8.66
CA ILE A 114 8.94 -6.89 -8.94
C ILE A 114 8.70 -7.20 -10.43
N LYS A 115 9.43 -6.55 -11.34
CA LYS A 115 9.36 -6.85 -12.78
C LYS A 115 9.82 -8.29 -13.05
N LYS A 116 10.93 -8.72 -12.45
CA LYS A 116 11.42 -10.10 -12.55
C LYS A 116 10.39 -11.10 -12.03
N TRP A 117 9.85 -10.87 -10.83
CA TRP A 117 8.81 -11.73 -10.24
C TRP A 117 7.55 -11.80 -11.10
N LYS A 118 7.14 -10.66 -11.68
CA LYS A 118 6.03 -10.58 -12.64
C LYS A 118 6.27 -11.46 -13.85
N GLU A 119 7.42 -11.33 -14.50
CA GLU A 119 7.76 -12.15 -15.67
C GLU A 119 7.80 -13.64 -15.33
N GLU A 120 8.43 -14.00 -14.21
CA GLU A 120 8.49 -15.38 -13.72
C GLU A 120 7.12 -15.98 -13.41
N THR A 121 6.19 -15.16 -12.93
CA THR A 121 4.81 -15.57 -12.61
C THR A 121 4.00 -15.76 -13.89
N ILE A 122 4.08 -14.80 -14.82
CA ILE A 122 3.37 -14.85 -16.10
C ILE A 122 3.86 -16.03 -16.97
N LYS A 123 5.16 -16.34 -16.95
CA LYS A 123 5.76 -17.46 -17.71
C LYS A 123 5.18 -18.82 -17.36
N GLN A 124 4.60 -19.00 -16.18
CA GLN A 124 3.94 -20.26 -15.80
C GLN A 124 2.67 -20.52 -16.62
N LYS A 125 2.10 -19.49 -17.27
CA LYS A 125 0.85 -19.55 -18.05
C LYS A 125 -0.37 -20.08 -17.27
N LYS A 126 -0.30 -20.07 -15.93
CA LYS A 126 -1.38 -20.50 -15.02
C LYS A 126 -2.28 -19.30 -14.66
N TRP A 127 -3.01 -18.81 -15.64
CA TRP A 127 -4.00 -17.76 -15.43
C TRP A 127 -5.32 -18.32 -14.89
N ARG A 128 -5.98 -17.55 -14.05
CA ARG A 128 -7.35 -17.79 -13.58
C ARG A 128 -8.17 -16.55 -13.83
N ASP A 129 -9.43 -16.71 -14.22
CA ASP A 129 -10.35 -15.57 -14.30
C ASP A 129 -10.57 -14.95 -12.93
N TYR A 130 -10.71 -13.62 -12.92
CA TYR A 130 -10.94 -12.83 -11.73
C TYR A 130 -11.77 -11.62 -12.12
N GLU A 131 -13.00 -11.48 -11.61
CA GLU A 131 -13.98 -10.51 -12.13
C GLU A 131 -14.24 -10.71 -13.64
N GLU A 132 -15.11 -9.87 -14.21
CA GLU A 132 -15.46 -9.94 -15.63
C GLU A 132 -14.26 -9.61 -16.53
N ASN A 133 -13.56 -8.52 -16.21
CA ASN A 133 -12.55 -7.90 -17.07
C ASN A 133 -11.10 -8.23 -16.71
N TYR A 134 -10.87 -9.06 -15.68
CA TYR A 134 -9.52 -9.33 -15.19
C TYR A 134 -9.18 -10.83 -15.12
N ARG A 135 -7.89 -11.11 -15.15
CA ARG A 135 -7.34 -12.42 -14.88
C ARG A 135 -6.15 -12.29 -13.95
N ILE A 136 -5.90 -13.34 -13.18
CA ILE A 136 -4.83 -13.36 -12.18
C ILE A 136 -3.90 -14.54 -12.42
N ALA A 137 -2.61 -14.31 -12.16
CA ALA A 137 -1.61 -15.36 -12.01
C ALA A 137 -0.92 -15.15 -10.66
N SER A 138 -0.53 -16.22 -9.99
CA SER A 138 0.11 -16.13 -8.68
C SER A 138 1.29 -17.07 -8.56
N ARG A 139 2.26 -16.67 -7.76
CA ARG A 139 3.42 -17.48 -7.41
C ARG A 139 3.86 -17.12 -6.00
N ASP A 140 4.27 -18.13 -5.24
CA ASP A 140 4.83 -17.90 -3.91
C ASP A 140 6.36 -17.76 -4.00
N PHE A 141 6.88 -16.79 -3.27
CA PHE A 141 8.30 -16.51 -3.11
C PHE A 141 8.67 -16.58 -1.63
N ILE A 142 9.97 -16.75 -1.36
CA ILE A 142 10.52 -16.59 -0.01
C ILE A 142 11.23 -15.24 0.03
N LEU A 143 10.90 -14.43 1.04
CA LEU A 143 11.59 -13.16 1.26
C LEU A 143 12.97 -13.45 1.84
N PRO A 144 14.06 -13.05 1.16
CA PRO A 144 15.41 -13.47 1.55
C PRO A 144 15.83 -12.94 2.92
N GLU A 145 15.36 -11.75 3.32
CA GLU A 145 15.75 -11.12 4.59
C GLU A 145 15.00 -11.68 5.81
N THR A 146 13.76 -12.16 5.64
CA THR A 146 12.93 -12.65 6.76
C THR A 146 12.66 -14.14 6.74
N GLY A 147 12.95 -14.82 5.63
CA GLY A 147 12.58 -16.22 5.41
C GLY A 147 11.07 -16.47 5.32
N LYS A 148 10.23 -15.44 5.47
CA LYS A 148 8.77 -15.55 5.43
C LYS A 148 8.30 -15.83 3.99
N GLY A 149 7.27 -16.65 3.88
CA GLY A 149 6.56 -16.89 2.63
C GLY A 149 5.82 -15.64 2.16
N PHE A 150 5.79 -15.43 0.86
CA PHE A 150 5.16 -14.27 0.24
C PHE A 150 4.44 -14.66 -1.04
N ARG A 151 3.11 -14.59 -1.00
CA ARG A 151 2.24 -14.85 -2.15
C ARG A 151 2.21 -13.63 -3.05
N PHE A 152 2.83 -13.74 -4.22
CA PHE A 152 2.85 -12.70 -5.24
C PHE A 152 1.75 -12.94 -6.26
N ILE A 153 1.03 -11.88 -6.62
CA ILE A 153 -0.14 -11.95 -7.51
C ILE A 153 0.00 -10.89 -8.60
N VAL A 154 -0.24 -11.29 -9.84
CA VAL A 154 -0.35 -10.40 -11.00
C VAL A 154 -1.81 -10.33 -11.40
N LYS A 155 -2.46 -9.18 -11.23
CA LYS A 155 -3.79 -8.87 -11.79
C LYS A 155 -3.59 -8.21 -13.15
N GLN A 156 -4.21 -8.75 -14.19
CA GLN A 156 -4.11 -8.24 -15.55
C GLN A 156 -5.51 -7.95 -16.12
N ASN A 157 -5.68 -6.78 -16.74
CA ASN A 157 -6.88 -6.49 -17.53
C ASN A 157 -6.87 -7.31 -18.83
N LYS A 158 -7.99 -7.96 -19.16
CA LYS A 158 -8.08 -8.85 -20.33
C LYS A 158 -8.01 -8.10 -21.66
N GLU A 159 -8.50 -6.85 -21.70
CA GLU A 159 -8.55 -6.01 -22.89
C GLU A 159 -7.26 -5.22 -23.10
N THR A 160 -6.84 -4.44 -22.09
CA THR A 160 -5.71 -3.51 -22.20
C THR A 160 -4.36 -4.18 -21.94
N LEU A 161 -4.37 -5.41 -21.39
CA LEU A 161 -3.20 -6.15 -20.92
C LEU A 161 -2.39 -5.45 -19.81
N GLU A 162 -2.91 -4.34 -19.27
CA GLU A 162 -2.30 -3.64 -18.15
C GLU A 162 -2.22 -4.54 -16.92
N THR A 163 -1.10 -4.45 -16.21
CA THR A 163 -0.82 -5.30 -15.06
C THR A 163 -0.64 -4.48 -13.78
N ARG A 164 -1.21 -4.97 -12.69
CA ARG A 164 -0.89 -4.57 -11.32
C ARG A 164 -0.36 -5.78 -10.56
N CYS A 165 0.57 -5.53 -9.66
CA CYS A 165 1.18 -6.58 -8.84
C CYS A 165 0.78 -6.37 -7.39
N PHE A 166 0.50 -7.45 -6.69
CA PHE A 166 0.16 -7.47 -5.28
C PHE A 166 1.01 -8.52 -4.58
N GLY A 167 1.16 -8.36 -3.28
CA GLY A 167 1.88 -9.31 -2.46
C GLY A 167 1.25 -9.43 -1.08
N SER A 168 1.25 -10.63 -0.53
CA SER A 168 0.74 -10.90 0.80
C SER A 168 1.60 -11.91 1.55
N THR A 169 1.73 -11.75 2.86
CA THR A 169 2.30 -12.80 3.73
C THR A 169 1.31 -13.91 4.06
N HIS A 170 0.02 -13.79 3.70
CA HIS A 170 -0.94 -14.90 3.74
C HIS A 170 -0.68 -15.89 2.59
N THR A 171 0.27 -16.81 2.78
CA THR A 171 0.53 -17.88 1.81
C THR A 171 -0.52 -19.00 1.87
N ASP A 172 -1.34 -19.03 2.91
CA ASP A 172 -2.48 -19.93 3.06
C ASP A 172 -3.72 -19.43 2.30
N TYR A 173 -3.91 -18.11 2.15
CA TYR A 173 -5.08 -17.54 1.48
C TYR A 173 -5.01 -17.61 -0.05
N SER A 174 -6.10 -18.01 -0.70
CA SER A 174 -6.16 -17.99 -2.17
C SER A 174 -5.88 -16.59 -2.74
N PRO A 175 -5.30 -16.47 -3.95
CA PRO A 175 -5.06 -15.17 -4.58
C PRO A 175 -6.33 -14.31 -4.71
N ILE A 176 -7.48 -14.94 -4.94
CA ILE A 176 -8.78 -14.26 -5.03
C ILE A 176 -9.17 -13.68 -3.66
N LYS A 177 -9.00 -14.47 -2.57
CA LYS A 177 -9.29 -13.99 -1.21
C LYS A 177 -8.42 -12.77 -0.87
N ILE A 178 -7.12 -12.82 -1.17
CA ILE A 178 -6.20 -11.71 -0.93
C ILE A 178 -6.65 -10.44 -1.65
N LEU A 179 -7.00 -10.53 -2.95
CA LEU A 179 -7.45 -9.37 -3.72
C LEU A 179 -8.79 -8.82 -3.21
N ASN A 180 -9.75 -9.69 -2.89
CA ASN A 180 -11.04 -9.28 -2.33
C ASN A 180 -10.87 -8.60 -0.96
N SER A 181 -10.01 -9.14 -0.09
CA SER A 181 -9.69 -8.51 1.19
C SER A 181 -8.99 -7.16 1.01
N TYR A 182 -8.09 -7.04 0.02
CA TYR A 182 -7.45 -5.76 -0.29
C TYR A 182 -8.45 -4.70 -0.78
N HIS A 183 -9.59 -5.10 -1.37
CA HIS A 183 -10.65 -4.16 -1.76
C HIS A 183 -11.36 -3.50 -0.58
N VAL A 184 -11.25 -4.03 0.64
CA VAL A 184 -11.75 -3.37 1.86
C VAL A 184 -11.02 -2.04 2.12
N ARG A 185 -9.88 -1.78 1.46
CA ARG A 185 -9.20 -0.47 1.43
C ARG A 185 -9.97 0.60 0.64
N TRP A 186 -10.76 0.20 -0.35
CA TRP A 186 -11.34 1.12 -1.36
C TRP A 186 -12.35 2.16 -0.84
N PRO A 187 -13.10 1.94 0.28
CA PRO A 187 -13.95 2.99 0.87
C PRO A 187 -13.19 4.26 1.26
N VAL A 188 -11.87 4.19 1.49
CA VAL A 188 -11.01 5.35 1.76
C VAL A 188 -10.87 6.27 0.53
N GLU A 189 -11.06 5.75 -0.69
CA GLU A 189 -10.90 6.49 -1.95
C GLU A 189 -12.24 7.00 -2.54
N LEU A 190 -13.39 6.43 -2.15
CA LEU A 190 -14.72 6.77 -2.71
C LEU A 190 -15.42 8.00 -2.08
N GLN A 191 -14.75 8.73 -1.18
CA GLN A 191 -15.26 10.00 -0.63
C GLN A 191 -14.70 11.26 -1.32
N ARG A 192 -14.22 11.15 -2.56
CA ARG A 192 -13.85 12.31 -3.39
C ARG A 192 -14.72 12.44 -4.63
#